data_AF-A0A3M1T294-F1
#
_entry.id   AF-A0A3M1T294-F1
#
_cell.length_a   1.000
_cell.length_b   1.000
_cell.length_c   1.000
_cell.angle_alpha   90.00
_cell.angle_beta   90.00
_cell.angle_gamma   90.00
#
_symmetry.space_group_name_H-M   'P 1'
#
loop_
_entity.id
_entity.type
_entity.pdbx_description
1 polymer ?
#
loop_
_entity_poly.entity_id
_entity_poly.type
_entity_poly.pdbx_seq_one_letter_code
_entity_poly.pdbx_strand_id
1 'polypeptide(L)'
;MYLRQRAARRQQGAALILTLLVLAILVVLVVQFVFSMKIEEQITQNADTDAQFAMAARGVGPVLGALFRDDRANGEPAGEVDTLADVLFDPKTEAQRTVTLGDVELRIEAEDLERRFPLAWLADEERKEYAQKALERLIREVAPEAGDPAALAEEIAATVQSLSDGGAEGPAPGLPPGEEGGAEGPAQRGILSLDQLLATPAPSEAAPSADPEAAPSGGVSYELLYGDPEADPPTKGLAPYVTTWPVGAVNLNTVLPEVLLALWPEEDHEEQDPPGKTNYWENGDQLARELVRKVQEHRIDPAFQSGEGGASTGEGGTPPPSGGGPGEPGGGAGASRQWGGEAFTEVEQLKDLDEKLAKIFPAQGGQGGQGGQGGQGGQGGQ
;
A
#
# COMPACT_ATOMS: atom_id res chain seq x y z
N MET A 1 18.51 69.95 -61.82
CA MET A 1 17.24 69.68 -61.10
C MET A 1 16.97 68.18 -60.87
N TYR A 2 17.24 67.28 -61.83
CA TYR A 2 17.00 65.83 -61.72
C TYR A 2 17.71 65.10 -60.55
N LEU A 3 18.90 65.54 -60.13
CA LEU A 3 19.63 64.89 -59.03
C LEU A 3 19.00 65.12 -57.64
N ARG A 4 18.36 66.27 -57.41
CA ARG A 4 17.64 66.54 -56.14
C ARG A 4 16.37 65.71 -56.01
N GLN A 5 15.63 65.47 -57.10
CA GLN A 5 14.46 64.58 -57.09
C GLN A 5 14.84 63.12 -56.83
N ARG A 6 16.00 62.65 -57.32
CA ARG A 6 16.51 61.31 -56.99
C ARG A 6 16.91 61.17 -55.53
N ALA A 7 17.53 62.19 -54.93
CA ALA A 7 17.86 62.19 -53.51
C ALA A 7 16.61 62.18 -52.62
N ALA A 8 15.59 62.99 -52.94
CA ALA A 8 14.32 63.01 -52.22
C ALA A 8 13.57 61.67 -52.31
N ARG A 9 13.52 61.03 -53.50
CA ARG A 9 12.90 59.70 -53.65
C ARG A 9 13.66 58.60 -52.89
N ARG A 10 15.00 58.67 -52.81
CA ARG A 10 15.80 57.74 -52.00
C ARG A 10 15.57 57.93 -50.50
N GLN A 11 15.41 59.17 -50.04
CA GLN A 11 15.08 59.48 -48.65
C GLN A 11 13.67 58.98 -48.26
N GLN A 12 12.70 59.09 -49.16
CA GLN A 12 11.35 58.53 -48.95
C GLN A 12 11.35 57.00 -48.84
N GLY A 13 12.15 56.31 -49.66
CA GLY A 13 12.31 54.85 -49.56
C GLY A 13 12.95 54.41 -48.24
N ALA A 14 13.97 55.13 -47.76
CA ALA A 14 14.64 54.82 -46.50
C ALA A 14 13.72 54.99 -45.28
N ALA A 15 12.89 56.05 -45.26
CA ALA A 15 11.92 56.27 -44.18
C ALA A 15 10.86 55.15 -44.11
N LEU A 16 10.41 54.64 -45.26
CA LEU A 16 9.46 53.55 -45.33
C LEU A 16 10.06 52.23 -44.82
N ILE A 17 11.31 51.93 -45.19
CA ILE A 17 12.01 50.73 -44.69
C ILE A 17 12.22 50.81 -43.18
N LEU A 18 12.62 51.98 -42.65
CA LEU A 18 12.85 52.16 -41.22
C LEU A 18 11.54 52.01 -40.42
N THR A 19 10.45 52.59 -40.90
CA THR A 19 9.13 52.45 -40.24
C THR A 19 8.63 51.01 -40.29
N LEU A 20 8.79 50.30 -41.41
CA LEU A 20 8.47 48.86 -41.48
C LEU A 20 9.34 48.03 -40.53
N LEU A 21 10.62 48.34 -40.41
CA LEU A 21 11.52 47.64 -39.50
C LEU A 21 11.12 47.86 -38.04
N VAL A 22 10.83 49.12 -37.65
CA VAL A 22 10.36 49.44 -36.30
C VAL A 22 9.03 48.76 -36.01
N LEU A 23 8.11 48.74 -36.98
CA LEU A 23 6.83 48.04 -36.85
C LEU A 23 7.02 46.53 -36.69
N ALA A 24 7.90 45.92 -37.48
CA ALA A 24 8.23 44.50 -37.37
C ALA A 24 8.82 44.14 -36.00
N ILE A 25 9.76 44.95 -35.50
CA ILE A 25 10.33 44.79 -34.15
C ILE A 25 9.25 44.92 -33.09
N LEU A 26 8.37 45.92 -33.21
CA LEU A 26 7.29 46.15 -32.25
C LEU A 26 6.29 44.98 -32.23
N VAL A 27 5.92 44.44 -33.39
CA VAL A 27 5.06 43.25 -33.48
C VAL A 27 5.73 42.05 -32.79
N VAL A 28 7.01 41.80 -33.04
CA VAL A 28 7.73 40.70 -32.37
C VAL A 28 7.77 40.88 -30.86
N LEU A 29 8.04 42.10 -30.37
CA LEU A 29 8.04 42.39 -28.93
C LEU A 29 6.66 42.18 -28.29
N VAL A 30 5.58 42.60 -28.94
CA VAL A 30 4.22 42.37 -28.45
C VAL A 30 3.89 40.88 -28.43
N VAL A 31 4.26 40.13 -29.46
CA VAL A 31 4.04 38.67 -29.51
C VAL A 31 4.82 37.95 -28.41
N GLN A 32 6.09 38.32 -28.19
CA GLN A 32 6.90 37.77 -27.11
C GLN A 32 6.32 38.08 -25.73
N PHE A 33 5.83 39.30 -25.53
CA PHE A 33 5.20 39.70 -24.27
C PHE A 33 3.90 38.93 -24.00
N VAL A 34 3.03 38.79 -25.01
CA VAL A 34 1.80 37.99 -24.91
C VAL A 34 2.12 36.52 -24.63
N PHE A 35 3.16 35.97 -25.25
CA PHE A 35 3.61 34.60 -24.99
C PHE A 35 4.14 34.42 -23.57
N SER A 36 4.96 35.37 -23.07
CA SER A 36 5.45 35.38 -21.69
C SER A 36 4.30 35.42 -20.69
N MET A 37 3.31 36.30 -20.89
CA MET A 37 2.14 36.39 -20.02
C MET A 37 1.33 35.09 -19.97
N LYS A 38 1.16 34.40 -21.11
CA LYS A 38 0.46 33.11 -21.15
C LYS A 38 1.21 32.00 -20.42
N ILE A 39 2.54 31.97 -20.52
CA ILE A 39 3.35 31.02 -19.76
C ILE A 39 3.25 31.30 -18.27
N GLU A 40 3.36 32.56 -17.85
CA GLU A 40 3.25 32.96 -16.44
C GLU A 40 1.86 32.64 -15.87
N GLU A 41 0.80 32.88 -16.64
CA GLU A 41 -0.56 32.50 -16.28
C GLU A 41 -0.68 30.99 -16.05
N GLN A 42 -0.15 30.17 -16.97
CA GLN A 42 -0.18 28.71 -16.85
C GLN A 42 0.66 28.21 -15.65
N ILE A 43 1.84 28.78 -15.41
CA ILE A 43 2.66 28.43 -14.23
C ILE A 43 1.92 28.78 -12.94
N THR A 44 1.26 29.93 -12.90
CA THR A 44 0.50 30.37 -11.72
C THR A 44 -0.72 29.48 -11.49
N GLN A 45 -1.44 29.11 -12.56
CA GLN A 45 -2.58 28.18 -12.47
C GLN A 45 -2.15 26.79 -12.00
N ASN A 46 -1.03 26.27 -12.51
CA ASN A 46 -0.49 24.98 -12.07
C ASN A 46 -0.07 25.05 -10.58
N ALA A 47 0.62 26.12 -10.17
CA ALA A 47 1.03 26.30 -8.78
C ALA A 47 -0.16 26.42 -7.82
N ASP A 48 -1.23 27.10 -8.22
CA ASP A 48 -2.47 27.18 -7.43
C ASP A 48 -3.17 25.81 -7.35
N THR A 49 -3.24 25.08 -8.48
CA THR A 49 -3.80 23.72 -8.54
C THR A 49 -3.03 22.74 -7.66
N ASP A 50 -1.69 22.77 -7.71
CA ASP A 50 -0.83 21.94 -6.87
C ASP A 50 -1.03 22.25 -5.38
N ALA A 51 -1.19 23.54 -5.03
CA ALA A 51 -1.49 23.95 -3.66
C ALA A 51 -2.87 23.45 -3.21
N GLN A 52 -3.88 23.50 -4.08
CA GLN A 52 -5.22 22.95 -3.82
C GLN A 52 -5.15 21.44 -3.60
N PHE A 53 -4.45 20.69 -4.46
CA PHE A 53 -4.27 19.25 -4.30
C PHE A 53 -3.52 18.88 -3.02
N ALA A 54 -2.45 19.60 -2.68
CA ALA A 54 -1.71 19.35 -1.45
C ALA A 54 -2.56 19.60 -0.20
N MET A 55 -3.39 20.65 -0.20
CA MET A 55 -4.32 20.93 0.90
C MET A 55 -5.45 19.91 0.98
N ALA A 56 -5.99 19.48 -0.17
CA ALA A 56 -6.99 18.43 -0.24
C ALA A 56 -6.45 17.10 0.30
N ALA A 57 -5.23 16.69 -0.10
CA ALA A 57 -4.56 15.50 0.40
C ALA A 57 -4.33 15.54 1.93
N ARG A 58 -3.98 16.70 2.50
CA ARG A 58 -3.88 16.86 3.96
C ARG A 58 -5.22 16.70 4.67
N GLY A 59 -6.33 17.00 4.00
CA GLY A 59 -7.69 16.80 4.49
C GLY A 59 -8.10 15.33 4.62
N VAL A 60 -7.38 14.40 3.99
CA VAL A 60 -7.66 12.95 4.06
C VAL A 60 -7.53 12.42 5.48
N GLY A 61 -6.56 12.90 6.26
CA GLY A 61 -6.30 12.41 7.63
C GLY A 61 -7.53 12.51 8.55
N PRO A 62 -8.15 13.69 8.71
CA PRO A 62 -9.40 13.83 9.47
C PRO A 62 -10.57 13.00 8.94
N VAL A 63 -10.69 12.82 7.62
CA VAL A 63 -11.75 12.00 7.00
C VAL A 63 -11.54 10.53 7.33
N LEU A 64 -10.34 9.99 7.12
CA LEU A 64 -9.98 8.64 7.54
C LEU A 64 -10.19 8.45 9.04
N GLY A 65 -9.78 9.41 9.86
CA GLY A 65 -10.00 9.36 11.30
C GLY A 65 -11.49 9.41 11.70
N ALA A 66 -12.38 9.95 10.86
CA ALA A 66 -13.81 9.86 11.06
C ALA A 66 -14.35 8.49 10.64
N LEU A 67 -13.89 7.95 9.50
CA LEU A 67 -14.26 6.62 9.02
C LEU A 67 -13.81 5.53 10.02
N PHE A 68 -12.58 5.56 10.52
CA PHE A 68 -12.11 4.63 11.55
C PHE A 68 -12.92 4.71 12.85
N ARG A 69 -13.36 5.91 13.25
CA ARG A 69 -14.20 6.08 14.45
C ARG A 69 -15.62 5.56 14.23
N ASP A 70 -16.17 5.78 13.04
CA ASP A 70 -17.48 5.27 12.65
C ASP A 70 -17.46 3.75 12.57
N ASP A 71 -16.44 3.19 11.93
CA ASP A 71 -16.23 1.75 11.80
C ASP A 71 -16.06 1.08 13.16
N ARG A 72 -15.21 1.62 14.05
CA ARG A 72 -15.11 1.13 15.43
C ARG A 72 -16.45 1.16 16.19
N ALA A 73 -17.32 2.13 15.90
CA ALA A 73 -18.59 2.30 16.59
C ALA A 73 -19.73 1.47 15.98
N ASN A 74 -19.73 1.27 14.66
CA ASN A 74 -20.86 0.79 13.87
C ASN A 74 -20.51 -0.37 12.92
N GLY A 75 -19.26 -0.80 12.86
CA GLY A 75 -18.80 -1.92 12.06
C GLY A 75 -19.49 -3.23 12.45
N GLU A 76 -19.42 -4.22 11.56
CA GLU A 76 -19.93 -5.57 11.81
C GLU A 76 -18.80 -6.57 11.53
N PRO A 77 -18.11 -7.10 12.57
CA PRO A 77 -18.36 -6.94 14.00
C PRO A 77 -17.88 -5.59 14.57
N ALA A 78 -18.68 -4.95 15.41
CA ALA A 78 -18.27 -3.72 16.08
C ALA A 78 -17.15 -4.03 17.09
N GLY A 79 -16.05 -3.27 17.06
CA GLY A 79 -14.97 -3.45 18.02
C GLY A 79 -13.59 -3.16 17.45
N GLU A 80 -12.64 -4.03 17.77
CA GLU A 80 -11.21 -3.91 17.45
C GLU A 80 -10.79 -4.92 16.36
N VAL A 81 -11.76 -5.42 15.59
CA VAL A 81 -11.52 -6.41 14.55
C VAL A 81 -11.71 -5.75 13.20
N ASP A 82 -10.61 -5.50 12.49
CA ASP A 82 -10.65 -4.96 11.14
C ASP A 82 -10.90 -6.10 10.13
N THR A 83 -11.87 -5.92 9.24
CA THR A 83 -12.30 -6.90 8.23
C THR A 83 -12.48 -6.27 6.85
N LEU A 84 -12.48 -7.06 5.77
CA LEU A 84 -12.79 -6.53 4.44
C LEU A 84 -14.26 -6.05 4.27
N ALA A 85 -15.12 -6.28 5.27
CA ALA A 85 -16.49 -5.77 5.28
C ALA A 85 -16.59 -4.34 5.84
N ASP A 86 -15.51 -3.82 6.42
CA ASP A 86 -15.48 -2.49 7.01
C ASP A 86 -15.69 -1.42 5.95
N VAL A 87 -16.22 -0.27 6.37
CA VAL A 87 -16.58 0.84 5.48
C VAL A 87 -15.39 1.30 4.63
N LEU A 88 -14.17 1.13 5.12
CA LEU A 88 -12.95 1.52 4.43
C LEU A 88 -12.58 0.59 3.26
N PHE A 89 -13.04 -0.66 3.27
CA PHE A 89 -12.70 -1.65 2.26
C PHE A 89 -13.91 -2.01 1.37
N ASP A 90 -15.15 -1.87 1.86
CA ASP A 90 -16.35 -2.21 1.11
C ASP A 90 -16.47 -1.39 -0.19
N PRO A 91 -16.51 -2.00 -1.38
CA PRO A 91 -16.76 -1.26 -2.62
C PRO A 91 -18.09 -0.51 -2.64
N LYS A 92 -19.11 -0.96 -1.90
CA LYS A 92 -20.43 -0.33 -1.86
C LYS A 92 -20.45 1.00 -1.11
N THR A 93 -19.42 1.28 -0.31
CA THR A 93 -19.27 2.53 0.44
C THR A 93 -18.35 3.54 -0.28
N GLU A 94 -18.06 3.34 -1.58
CA GLU A 94 -17.24 4.28 -2.39
C GLU A 94 -17.69 5.74 -2.25
N ALA A 95 -19.00 6.01 -2.23
CA ALA A 95 -19.54 7.35 -2.04
C ALA A 95 -19.15 8.00 -0.69
N GLN A 96 -18.86 7.21 0.35
CA GLN A 96 -18.38 7.71 1.65
C GLN A 96 -16.87 7.98 1.65
N ARG A 97 -16.14 7.35 0.72
CA ARG A 97 -14.69 7.52 0.50
C ARG A 97 -14.38 8.57 -0.58
N THR A 98 -15.40 9.10 -1.26
CA THR A 98 -15.27 10.19 -2.22
C THR A 98 -15.76 11.50 -1.62
N VAL A 99 -14.87 12.50 -1.53
CA VAL A 99 -15.18 13.82 -0.94
C VAL A 99 -14.84 14.92 -1.95
N THR A 100 -15.79 15.81 -2.22
CA THR A 100 -15.55 16.99 -3.06
C THR A 100 -15.18 18.19 -2.20
N LEU A 101 -14.01 18.79 -2.45
CA LEU A 101 -13.51 20.00 -1.78
C LEU A 101 -13.31 21.11 -2.82
N GLY A 102 -14.34 21.95 -3.00
CA GLY A 102 -14.33 22.95 -4.07
C GLY A 102 -14.38 22.28 -5.44
N ASP A 103 -13.33 22.47 -6.23
CA ASP A 103 -13.17 21.87 -7.57
C ASP A 103 -12.36 20.56 -7.57
N VAL A 104 -11.88 20.12 -6.39
CA VAL A 104 -11.10 18.88 -6.25
C VAL A 104 -12.00 17.74 -5.77
N GLU A 105 -11.99 16.63 -6.51
CA GLU A 105 -12.56 15.37 -6.05
C GLU A 105 -11.46 14.51 -5.43
N LEU A 106 -11.64 14.16 -4.15
CA LEU A 106 -10.76 13.24 -3.44
C LEU A 106 -11.40 11.86 -3.41
N ARG A 107 -10.67 10.86 -3.89
CA ARG A 107 -11.00 9.44 -3.74
C ARG A 107 -10.04 8.81 -2.76
N ILE A 108 -10.56 8.23 -1.69
CA ILE A 108 -9.76 7.61 -0.63
C ILE A 108 -9.77 6.09 -0.82
N GLU A 109 -8.59 5.51 -0.96
CA GLU A 109 -8.38 4.07 -0.94
C GLU A 109 -7.50 3.73 0.26
N ALA A 110 -7.94 2.77 1.06
CA ALA A 110 -7.23 2.30 2.24
C ALA A 110 -6.89 0.83 2.06
N GLU A 111 -5.73 0.44 2.59
CA GLU A 111 -5.27 -0.93 2.60
C GLU A 111 -4.76 -1.27 3.98
N ASP A 112 -5.21 -2.40 4.53
CA ASP A 112 -4.65 -2.97 5.74
C ASP A 112 -3.25 -3.53 5.44
N LEU A 113 -2.21 -2.95 6.04
CA LEU A 113 -0.83 -3.42 5.86
C LEU A 113 -0.56 -4.73 6.62
N GLU A 114 -1.37 -5.08 7.62
CA GLU A 114 -1.29 -6.36 8.33
C GLU A 114 -1.73 -7.53 7.46
N ARG A 115 -2.32 -7.28 6.28
CA ARG A 115 -2.68 -8.33 5.32
C ARG A 115 -1.49 -8.91 4.54
N ARG A 116 -0.33 -8.24 4.63
CA ARG A 116 0.89 -8.56 3.87
C ARG A 116 1.91 -9.24 4.77
N PHE A 117 2.87 -9.94 4.16
CA PHE A 117 3.98 -10.57 4.85
C PHE A 117 4.96 -9.52 5.41
N PRO A 118 5.17 -9.45 6.73
CA PRO A 118 6.07 -8.47 7.34
C PRO A 118 7.54 -8.86 7.22
N LEU A 119 8.31 -8.08 6.48
CA LEU A 119 9.74 -8.29 6.34
C LEU A 119 10.51 -8.11 7.66
N ALA A 120 9.98 -7.30 8.58
CA ALA A 120 10.58 -7.10 9.90
C ALA A 120 10.74 -8.41 10.69
N TRP A 121 9.93 -9.44 10.42
CA TRP A 121 10.06 -10.75 11.08
C TRP A 121 11.36 -11.48 10.71
N LEU A 122 12.02 -11.12 9.60
CA LEU A 122 13.30 -11.71 9.20
C LEU A 122 14.49 -11.20 10.04
N ALA A 123 14.31 -10.07 10.72
CA ALA A 123 15.29 -9.51 11.65
C ALA A 123 14.99 -9.88 13.12
N ASP A 124 13.87 -10.53 13.39
CA ASP A 124 13.46 -10.98 14.72
C ASP A 124 14.03 -12.37 15.00
N GLU A 125 14.93 -12.49 15.99
CA GLU A 125 15.61 -13.76 16.30
C GLU A 125 14.66 -14.92 16.65
N GLU A 126 13.48 -14.65 17.21
CA GLU A 126 12.50 -15.69 17.56
C GLU A 126 11.71 -16.15 16.33
N ARG A 127 11.47 -15.25 15.36
CA ARG A 127 10.62 -15.52 14.18
C ARG A 127 11.40 -15.78 12.91
N LYS A 128 12.69 -15.47 12.86
CA LYS A 128 13.52 -15.45 11.65
C LYS A 128 13.47 -16.74 10.86
N GLU A 129 13.66 -17.89 11.51
CA GLU A 129 13.67 -19.19 10.82
C GLU A 129 12.31 -19.49 10.17
N TYR A 130 11.22 -19.26 10.90
CA TYR A 130 9.87 -19.42 10.38
C TYR A 130 9.58 -18.42 9.25
N ALA A 131 9.93 -17.15 9.43
CA ALA A 131 9.69 -16.10 8.46
C ALA A 131 10.48 -16.34 7.17
N GLN A 132 11.71 -16.84 7.26
CA GLN A 132 12.51 -17.20 6.10
C GLN A 132 11.89 -18.36 5.31
N LYS A 133 11.45 -19.44 5.99
CA LYS A 133 10.72 -20.54 5.34
C LYS A 133 9.40 -20.07 4.70
N ALA A 134 8.65 -19.21 5.37
CA ALA A 134 7.42 -18.64 4.82
C ALA A 134 7.70 -17.75 3.60
N LEU A 135 8.76 -16.93 3.63
CA LEU A 135 9.16 -16.12 2.48
C LEU A 135 9.58 -16.98 1.29
N GLU A 136 10.33 -18.06 1.52
CA GLU A 136 10.66 -19.03 0.47
C GLU A 136 9.40 -19.56 -0.23
N ARG A 137 8.38 -19.96 0.55
CA ARG A 137 7.09 -20.43 0.01
C ARG A 137 6.37 -19.34 -0.77
N LEU A 138 6.39 -18.11 -0.27
CA LEU A 138 5.80 -16.97 -0.96
C LEU A 138 6.46 -16.71 -2.31
N ILE A 139 7.81 -16.75 -2.37
CA ILE A 139 8.57 -16.61 -3.62
C ILE A 139 8.23 -17.74 -4.59
N ARG A 140 8.16 -18.98 -4.10
CA ARG A 140 7.80 -20.15 -4.90
C ARG A 140 6.42 -20.01 -5.55
N GLU A 141 5.44 -19.45 -4.83
CA GLU A 141 4.08 -19.26 -5.33
C GLU A 141 3.94 -18.05 -6.27
N VAL A 142 4.55 -16.91 -5.90
CA VAL A 142 4.34 -15.63 -6.62
C VAL A 142 5.31 -15.45 -7.79
N ALA A 143 6.54 -15.94 -7.65
CA ALA A 143 7.63 -15.72 -8.60
C ALA A 143 8.43 -17.02 -8.88
N PRO A 144 7.78 -18.10 -9.38
CA PRO A 144 8.43 -19.40 -9.59
C PRO A 144 9.59 -19.38 -10.58
N GLU A 145 9.63 -18.40 -11.49
CA GLU A 145 10.66 -18.27 -12.53
C GLU A 145 11.90 -17.47 -12.06
N ALA A 146 11.87 -16.90 -10.84
CA ALA A 146 12.92 -15.99 -10.38
C ALA A 146 14.23 -16.68 -9.97
N GLY A 147 14.27 -18.02 -9.90
CA GLY A 147 15.44 -18.80 -9.51
C GLY A 147 15.15 -19.77 -8.39
N ASP A 148 16.13 -20.02 -7.53
CA ASP A 148 15.99 -20.87 -6.35
C ASP A 148 15.34 -20.06 -5.20
N PRO A 149 14.08 -20.36 -4.82
CA PRO A 149 13.37 -19.59 -3.79
C PRO A 149 14.07 -19.57 -2.44
N ALA A 150 14.79 -20.64 -2.07
CA ALA A 150 15.47 -20.75 -0.79
C ALA A 150 16.65 -19.77 -0.71
N ALA A 151 17.48 -19.75 -1.77
CA ALA A 151 18.60 -18.83 -1.88
C ALA A 151 18.14 -17.36 -1.90
N LEU A 152 17.04 -17.07 -2.61
CA LEU A 152 16.46 -15.73 -2.67
C LEU A 152 15.89 -15.28 -1.32
N ALA A 153 15.22 -16.17 -0.59
CA ALA A 153 14.72 -15.88 0.76
C ALA A 153 15.87 -15.62 1.75
N GLU A 154 16.96 -16.39 1.67
CA GLU A 154 18.17 -16.18 2.47
C GLU A 154 18.82 -14.82 2.15
N GLU A 155 18.91 -14.45 0.88
CA GLU A 155 19.44 -13.16 0.44
C GLU A 155 18.60 -11.98 0.95
N ILE A 156 17.27 -12.06 0.84
CA ILE A 156 16.36 -11.05 1.38
C ILE A 156 16.53 -10.96 2.90
N ALA A 157 16.54 -12.09 3.61
CA ALA A 157 16.72 -12.11 5.06
C ALA A 157 18.05 -11.48 5.50
N ALA A 158 19.15 -11.78 4.79
CA ALA A 158 20.46 -11.19 5.06
C ALA A 158 20.46 -9.67 4.83
N THR A 159 19.80 -9.20 3.78
CA THR A 159 19.69 -7.77 3.47
C THR A 159 18.83 -7.05 4.50
N VAL A 160 17.68 -7.63 4.88
CA VAL A 160 16.81 -7.10 5.93
C VAL A 160 17.53 -7.01 7.27
N GLN A 161 18.29 -8.05 7.66
CA GLN A 161 19.10 -8.04 8.86
C GLN A 161 20.15 -6.91 8.80
N SER A 162 20.89 -6.81 7.70
CA SER A 162 21.92 -5.77 7.54
C SER A 162 21.34 -4.35 7.60
N LEU A 163 20.15 -4.13 7.04
CA LEU A 163 19.45 -2.84 7.10
C LEU A 163 18.96 -2.54 8.52
N SER A 164 18.49 -3.55 9.24
CA SER A 164 18.01 -3.41 10.61
C SER A 164 19.16 -3.12 11.58
N ASP A 165 20.30 -3.79 11.41
CA ASP A 165 21.52 -3.58 12.22
C ASP A 165 22.19 -2.24 11.89
N GLY A 166 22.11 -1.79 10.63
CA GLY A 166 22.64 -0.50 10.17
C GLY A 166 21.69 0.68 10.37
N GLY A 167 20.43 0.40 10.76
CA GLY A 167 19.38 1.37 11.00
C GLY A 167 19.77 2.34 12.10
N ALA A 168 20.01 3.59 11.70
CA ALA A 168 20.59 4.64 12.52
C ALA A 168 19.96 4.75 13.92
N GLU A 169 20.82 4.88 14.94
CA GLU A 169 20.50 5.39 16.29
C GLU A 169 19.97 6.85 16.29
N GLY A 170 19.45 7.33 15.15
CA GLY A 170 18.93 8.68 14.98
C GLY A 170 17.43 8.73 15.29
N PRO A 171 16.96 9.75 16.04
CA PRO A 171 15.53 9.96 16.22
C PRO A 171 14.86 10.13 14.85
N ALA A 172 13.75 9.41 14.62
CA ALA A 172 12.98 9.48 13.39
C ALA A 172 12.71 10.96 13.03
N PRO A 173 13.17 11.43 11.86
CA PRO A 173 13.06 12.85 11.51
C PRO A 173 11.58 13.23 11.37
N GLY A 174 11.12 14.14 12.23
CA GLY A 174 9.83 14.83 12.05
C GLY A 174 8.66 14.32 12.88
N LEU A 175 8.82 13.31 13.75
CA LEU A 175 7.82 13.08 14.79
C LEU A 175 7.99 14.15 15.87
N PRO A 176 6.95 14.95 16.18
CA PRO A 176 6.98 15.83 17.34
C PRO A 176 7.29 14.96 18.57
N PRO A 177 8.12 15.42 19.51
CA PRO A 177 8.39 14.67 20.74
C PRO A 177 7.06 14.35 21.39
N GLY A 178 6.67 13.07 21.35
CA GLY A 178 5.43 12.61 21.95
C GLY A 178 5.48 12.93 23.44
N GLU A 179 4.40 13.53 23.95
CA GLU A 179 4.21 13.68 25.39
C GLU A 179 4.46 12.32 26.06
N GLU A 180 5.19 12.29 27.18
CA GLU A 180 5.67 11.11 27.93
C GLU A 180 4.54 10.23 28.54
N GLY A 181 3.37 10.20 27.92
CA GLY A 181 2.21 9.44 28.36
C GLY A 181 2.23 8.01 27.84
N GLY A 182 3.15 7.17 28.35
CA GLY A 182 3.04 5.70 28.54
C GLY A 182 2.48 4.77 27.44
N ALA A 183 2.07 5.27 26.29
CA ALA A 183 1.69 4.48 25.13
C ALA A 183 2.98 4.13 24.41
N GLU A 184 3.24 2.83 24.25
CA GLU A 184 4.35 2.32 23.44
C GLU A 184 4.30 3.05 22.09
N GLY A 185 5.33 3.85 21.82
CA GLY A 185 5.46 4.53 20.53
C GLY A 185 5.52 3.49 19.41
N PRO A 186 5.17 3.87 18.17
CA PRO A 186 5.24 2.94 17.05
C PRO A 186 6.65 2.36 16.96
N ALA A 187 6.74 1.03 16.84
CA ALA A 187 8.00 0.33 16.73
C ALA A 187 8.90 0.98 15.65
N GLN A 188 10.15 1.24 16.00
CA GLN A 188 11.10 1.89 15.11
C GLN A 188 11.31 1.00 13.87
N ARG A 189 11.14 1.57 12.67
CA ARG A 189 11.29 0.79 11.43
C ARG A 189 12.76 0.66 11.06
N GLY A 190 13.24 -0.58 10.96
CA GLY A 190 14.56 -0.87 10.37
C GLY A 190 14.60 -0.64 8.85
N ILE A 191 13.47 -0.87 8.16
CA ILE A 191 13.35 -0.71 6.71
C ILE A 191 12.33 0.39 6.41
N LEU A 192 12.74 1.38 5.64
CA LEU A 192 11.92 2.54 5.28
C LEU A 192 11.19 2.34 3.94
N SER A 193 11.79 1.59 3.00
CA SER A 193 11.17 1.28 1.70
C SER A 193 11.66 -0.05 1.13
N LEU A 194 10.85 -0.64 0.24
CA LEU A 194 11.23 -1.85 -0.47
C LEU A 194 12.43 -1.63 -1.40
N ASP A 195 12.62 -0.42 -1.93
CA ASP A 195 13.78 -0.07 -2.76
C ASP A 195 15.12 -0.25 -2.04
N GLN A 196 15.15 -0.24 -0.71
CA GLN A 196 16.36 -0.53 0.05
C GLN A 196 16.83 -1.99 -0.08
N LEU A 197 15.94 -2.89 -0.53
CA LEU A 197 16.27 -4.28 -0.80
C LEU A 197 16.90 -4.48 -2.18
N LEU A 198 16.72 -3.50 -3.09
CA LEU A 198 17.29 -3.60 -4.43
C LEU A 198 18.81 -3.58 -4.35
N ALA A 199 19.45 -4.37 -5.22
CA ALA A 199 20.88 -4.27 -5.44
C ALA A 199 21.25 -2.82 -5.72
N THR A 200 21.99 -2.20 -4.80
CA THR A 200 22.47 -0.83 -5.03
C THR A 200 23.42 -0.94 -6.22
N PRO A 201 23.18 -0.21 -7.33
CA PRO A 201 24.11 -0.23 -8.45
C PRO A 201 25.47 0.16 -7.87
N ALA A 202 26.44 -0.76 -7.97
CA ALA A 202 27.78 -0.54 -7.46
C ALA A 202 28.18 0.87 -7.88
N PRO A 203 28.59 1.75 -6.93
CA PRO A 203 28.84 3.14 -7.22
C PRO A 203 29.72 3.17 -8.45
N SER A 204 29.18 3.73 -9.53
CA SER A 204 29.82 3.85 -10.83
C SER A 204 31.00 4.80 -10.67
N GLU A 205 32.05 4.36 -9.99
CA GLU A 205 33.35 4.99 -9.98
C GLU A 205 33.98 4.71 -11.34
N ALA A 206 33.60 5.54 -12.31
CA ALA A 206 34.53 6.28 -13.15
C ALA A 206 35.78 5.54 -13.68
N ALA A 207 35.66 4.27 -14.07
CA ALA A 207 36.62 3.62 -14.94
C ALA A 207 35.91 2.50 -15.72
N PRO A 208 36.03 2.46 -17.07
CA PRO A 208 35.66 1.29 -17.84
C PRO A 208 36.66 0.16 -17.54
N SER A 209 36.49 -0.54 -16.42
CA SER A 209 37.13 -1.85 -16.22
C SER A 209 36.44 -2.85 -17.13
N ALA A 210 37.22 -3.47 -18.01
CA ALA A 210 36.78 -4.25 -19.17
C ALA A 210 36.23 -5.65 -18.84
N ASP A 211 35.74 -5.88 -17.62
CA ASP A 211 35.15 -7.16 -17.21
C ASP A 211 33.62 -7.04 -17.09
N PRO A 212 32.87 -7.30 -18.18
CA PRO A 212 31.41 -7.33 -18.19
C PRO A 212 30.80 -8.49 -17.38
N GLU A 213 31.60 -9.32 -16.70
CA GLU A 213 31.15 -10.50 -15.96
C GLU A 213 31.23 -10.37 -14.43
N ALA A 214 31.63 -9.21 -13.88
CA ALA A 214 31.52 -8.99 -12.44
C ALA A 214 30.03 -8.85 -12.08
N ALA A 215 29.38 -9.96 -11.72
CA ALA A 215 28.01 -10.00 -11.27
C ALA A 215 27.80 -8.98 -10.12
N PRO A 216 26.69 -8.21 -10.12
CA PRO A 216 26.41 -7.25 -9.07
C PRO A 216 26.47 -7.95 -7.72
N SER A 217 27.30 -7.42 -6.82
CA SER A 217 27.54 -8.02 -5.51
C SER A 217 26.37 -7.71 -4.58
N GLY A 218 25.36 -8.59 -4.61
CA GLY A 218 24.28 -8.67 -3.63
C GLY A 218 23.09 -7.73 -3.87
N GLY A 219 21.92 -8.21 -3.45
CA GLY A 219 20.66 -7.49 -3.42
C GLY A 219 19.60 -8.12 -4.33
N VAL A 220 18.35 -7.84 -3.99
CA VAL A 220 17.18 -8.40 -4.68
C VAL A 220 17.07 -7.81 -6.08
N SER A 221 16.77 -8.65 -7.08
CA SER A 221 16.50 -8.17 -8.44
C SER A 221 15.22 -7.34 -8.49
N TYR A 222 15.19 -6.36 -9.38
CA TYR A 222 14.00 -5.53 -9.58
C TYR A 222 12.80 -6.38 -10.00
N GLU A 223 13.05 -7.37 -10.87
CA GLU A 223 12.05 -8.29 -11.39
C GLU A 223 11.45 -9.18 -10.29
N LEU A 224 12.24 -9.65 -9.32
CA LEU A 224 11.67 -10.40 -8.18
C LEU A 224 10.79 -9.51 -7.31
N LEU A 225 11.20 -8.27 -7.07
CA LEU A 225 10.50 -7.37 -6.15
C LEU A 225 9.23 -6.80 -6.79
N TYR A 226 9.28 -6.35 -8.04
CA TYR A 226 8.19 -5.62 -8.70
C TYR A 226 7.52 -6.39 -9.84
N GLY A 227 8.11 -7.49 -10.31
CA GLY A 227 7.62 -8.23 -11.47
C GLY A 227 7.95 -7.53 -12.79
N ASP A 228 7.37 -8.06 -13.86
CA ASP A 228 7.42 -7.48 -15.20
C ASP A 228 5.99 -7.49 -15.81
N PRO A 229 5.30 -6.35 -15.85
CA PRO A 229 3.97 -6.25 -16.45
C PRO A 229 3.99 -6.36 -17.98
N GLU A 230 5.15 -6.22 -18.63
CA GLU A 230 5.31 -6.34 -20.09
C GLU A 230 5.68 -7.76 -20.55
N ALA A 231 6.02 -8.66 -19.62
CA ALA A 231 6.27 -10.07 -19.91
C ALA A 231 5.01 -10.78 -20.45
N ASP A 232 5.20 -11.87 -21.20
CA ASP A 232 4.13 -12.72 -21.73
C ASP A 232 4.29 -14.17 -21.23
N PRO A 233 3.55 -14.59 -20.17
CA PRO A 233 2.57 -13.82 -19.41
C PRO A 233 3.21 -12.80 -18.44
N PRO A 234 2.46 -11.78 -17.97
CA PRO A 234 2.95 -10.83 -16.98
C PRO A 234 3.43 -11.53 -15.71
N THR A 235 4.62 -11.20 -15.24
CA THR A 235 5.17 -11.80 -14.01
C THR A 235 4.85 -10.91 -12.82
N LYS A 236 4.47 -11.53 -11.70
CA LYS A 236 4.15 -10.84 -10.45
C LYS A 236 5.41 -10.69 -9.60
N GLY A 237 5.60 -9.52 -9.00
CA GLY A 237 6.63 -9.30 -7.98
C GLY A 237 6.13 -9.55 -6.57
N LEU A 238 7.05 -9.54 -5.60
CA LEU A 238 6.77 -9.66 -4.17
C LEU A 238 6.11 -8.42 -3.55
N ALA A 239 6.31 -7.22 -4.11
CA ALA A 239 5.92 -5.95 -3.52
C ALA A 239 4.45 -5.85 -3.06
N PRO A 240 3.45 -6.41 -3.78
CA PRO A 240 2.06 -6.43 -3.33
C PRO A 240 1.82 -7.32 -2.10
N TYR A 241 2.70 -8.29 -1.85
CA TYR A 241 2.52 -9.33 -0.84
C TYR A 241 3.35 -9.10 0.42
N VAL A 242 4.30 -8.16 0.40
CA VAL A 242 5.18 -7.86 1.54
C VAL A 242 4.96 -6.45 2.08
N THR A 243 5.31 -6.23 3.34
CA THR A 243 5.33 -4.91 3.98
C THR A 243 6.63 -4.68 4.73
N THR A 244 7.13 -3.44 4.67
CA THR A 244 8.26 -2.97 5.50
C THR A 244 7.79 -2.42 6.84
N TRP A 245 6.47 -2.36 7.07
CA TRP A 245 5.92 -1.92 8.34
C TRP A 245 6.10 -3.00 9.41
N PRO A 246 6.55 -2.64 10.63
CA PRO A 246 6.71 -3.60 11.72
C PRO A 246 5.34 -3.95 12.29
N VAL A 247 4.64 -4.89 11.66
CA VAL A 247 3.39 -5.43 12.17
C VAL A 247 3.66 -6.63 13.09
N GLY A 248 2.99 -6.66 14.23
CA GLY A 248 3.19 -7.69 15.26
C GLY A 248 2.54 -9.03 14.90
N ALA A 249 1.51 -8.99 14.07
CA ALA A 249 0.74 -10.13 13.58
C ALA A 249 0.27 -9.85 12.14
N VAL A 250 -0.20 -10.90 11.47
CA VAL A 250 -0.88 -10.80 10.17
C VAL A 250 -2.38 -10.88 10.41
N ASN A 251 -3.14 -9.93 9.90
CA ASN A 251 -4.60 -9.90 10.08
C ASN A 251 -5.27 -10.92 9.15
N LEU A 252 -5.74 -12.03 9.73
CA LEU A 252 -6.37 -13.13 8.98
C LEU A 252 -7.68 -12.73 8.28
N ASN A 253 -8.34 -11.65 8.70
CA ASN A 253 -9.58 -11.19 8.07
C ASN A 253 -9.34 -10.45 6.75
N THR A 254 -8.11 -9.95 6.53
CA THR A 254 -7.73 -9.15 5.36
C THR A 254 -6.60 -9.80 4.55
N VAL A 255 -5.91 -10.80 5.11
CA VAL A 255 -4.71 -11.47 4.56
C VAL A 255 -4.87 -11.85 3.09
N LEU A 256 -3.79 -11.67 2.33
CA LEU A 256 -3.74 -12.14 0.95
C LEU A 256 -3.67 -13.67 0.90
N PRO A 257 -4.40 -14.34 -0.02
CA PRO A 257 -4.33 -15.78 -0.24
C PRO A 257 -2.91 -16.36 -0.28
N GLU A 258 -2.03 -15.72 -1.03
CA GLU A 258 -0.64 -16.13 -1.25
C GLU A 258 0.17 -16.00 0.04
N VAL A 259 -0.07 -14.96 0.82
CA VAL A 259 0.56 -14.74 2.13
C VAL A 259 0.07 -15.77 3.14
N LEU A 260 -1.24 -16.05 3.17
CA LEU A 260 -1.82 -17.07 4.05
C LEU A 260 -1.26 -18.47 3.75
N LEU A 261 -1.16 -18.82 2.46
CA LEU A 261 -0.57 -20.08 2.02
C LEU A 261 0.90 -20.18 2.44
N ALA A 262 1.67 -19.10 2.26
CA ALA A 262 3.08 -19.03 2.64
C ALA A 262 3.31 -19.18 4.15
N LEU A 263 2.43 -18.59 4.96
CA LEU A 263 2.48 -18.68 6.43
C LEU A 263 1.98 -20.04 6.95
N TRP A 264 1.30 -20.85 6.13
CA TRP A 264 0.83 -22.14 6.60
C TRP A 264 2.03 -23.06 6.90
N PRO A 265 2.15 -23.62 8.11
CA PRO A 265 3.26 -24.52 8.43
C PRO A 265 3.16 -25.81 7.60
N GLU A 266 4.19 -26.13 6.82
CA GLU A 266 4.43 -27.51 6.39
C GLU A 266 4.94 -28.27 7.62
N GLU A 267 4.29 -29.36 8.00
CA GLU A 267 4.97 -30.31 8.90
C GLU A 267 6.10 -30.95 8.11
N ASP A 268 7.35 -30.75 8.57
CA ASP A 268 8.48 -31.58 8.19
C ASP A 268 8.16 -33.02 8.61
N HIS A 269 7.54 -33.80 7.72
CA HIS A 269 6.97 -35.14 7.95
C HIS A 269 7.96 -36.22 8.45
N GLU A 270 9.21 -35.87 8.76
CA GLU A 270 10.22 -36.84 9.16
C GLU A 270 10.24 -37.15 10.67
N GLU A 271 9.65 -36.32 11.55
CA GLU A 271 9.75 -36.52 13.00
C GLU A 271 8.41 -36.73 13.72
N GLN A 272 8.04 -38.00 13.87
CA GLN A 272 7.24 -38.54 14.99
C GLN A 272 5.71 -38.36 15.00
N ASP A 273 5.02 -38.67 13.91
CA ASP A 273 3.62 -39.07 14.07
C ASP A 273 3.55 -40.53 14.59
N PRO A 274 2.99 -40.78 15.78
CA PRO A 274 2.84 -42.13 16.30
C PRO A 274 1.91 -42.93 15.37
N PRO A 275 2.25 -44.18 15.03
CA PRO A 275 1.46 -44.98 14.10
C PRO A 275 0.01 -45.12 14.57
N GLY A 276 -0.95 -44.63 13.77
CA GLY A 276 -2.38 -44.83 13.99
C GLY A 276 -3.22 -43.57 14.22
N LYS A 277 -2.67 -42.36 14.17
CA LYS A 277 -3.48 -41.15 14.02
C LYS A 277 -3.72 -40.88 12.54
N THR A 278 -4.97 -40.58 12.17
CA THR A 278 -5.31 -40.08 10.84
C THR A 278 -4.46 -38.85 10.61
N ASN A 279 -3.60 -38.89 9.59
CA ASN A 279 -2.74 -37.77 9.23
C ASN A 279 -3.63 -36.65 8.70
N TYR A 280 -4.01 -35.71 9.56
CA TYR A 280 -4.81 -34.54 9.18
C TYR A 280 -4.05 -33.66 8.15
N TRP A 281 -2.75 -33.90 7.97
CA TRP A 281 -1.82 -33.07 7.22
C TRP A 281 -1.32 -33.69 5.91
N GLU A 282 -1.66 -34.94 5.60
CA GLU A 282 -1.46 -35.51 4.24
C GLU A 282 -2.17 -34.66 3.16
N ASN A 283 -3.12 -33.81 3.60
CA ASN A 283 -3.82 -32.82 2.80
C ASN A 283 -3.51 -31.38 3.22
N GLY A 284 -2.40 -31.08 3.89
CA GLY A 284 -2.07 -29.74 4.40
C GLY A 284 -2.16 -28.65 3.34
N ASP A 285 -1.51 -28.86 2.19
CA ASP A 285 -1.62 -27.99 1.02
C ASP A 285 -3.05 -27.91 0.47
N GLN A 286 -3.78 -29.02 0.46
CA GLN A 286 -5.17 -29.03 -0.01
C GLN A 286 -6.09 -28.27 0.94
N LEU A 287 -5.88 -28.37 2.24
CA LEU A 287 -6.60 -27.63 3.28
C LEU A 287 -6.24 -26.16 3.26
N ALA A 288 -4.97 -25.80 3.08
CA ALA A 288 -4.53 -24.43 2.92
C ALA A 288 -5.14 -23.83 1.65
N ARG A 289 -5.13 -24.55 0.53
CA ARG A 289 -5.82 -24.14 -0.71
C ARG A 289 -7.33 -24.09 -0.55
N GLU A 290 -7.95 -25.01 0.19
CA GLU A 290 -9.38 -25.00 0.47
C GLU A 290 -9.75 -23.81 1.36
N LEU A 291 -8.94 -23.51 2.37
CA LEU A 291 -9.13 -22.36 3.24
C LEU A 291 -8.95 -21.07 2.44
N VAL A 292 -7.89 -20.96 1.65
CA VAL A 292 -7.68 -19.86 0.70
C VAL A 292 -8.88 -19.70 -0.21
N ARG A 293 -9.41 -20.79 -0.77
CA ARG A 293 -10.62 -20.78 -1.59
C ARG A 293 -11.83 -20.29 -0.80
N LYS A 294 -12.04 -20.76 0.43
CA LYS A 294 -13.14 -20.30 1.29
C LYS A 294 -12.98 -18.81 1.63
N VAL A 295 -11.77 -18.37 1.95
CA VAL A 295 -11.45 -16.95 2.17
C VAL A 295 -11.78 -16.14 0.92
N GLN A 296 -11.35 -16.59 -0.26
CA GLN A 296 -11.67 -15.97 -1.54
C GLN A 296 -13.18 -15.94 -1.84
N GLU A 297 -13.92 -17.03 -1.57
CA GLU A 297 -15.37 -17.13 -1.75
C GLU A 297 -16.13 -16.14 -0.84
N HIS A 298 -15.60 -15.85 0.34
CA HIS A 298 -16.18 -14.88 1.29
C HIS A 298 -15.61 -13.46 1.09
N ARG A 299 -14.60 -13.29 0.22
CA ARG A 299 -13.94 -12.01 -0.02
C ARG A 299 -14.79 -11.14 -0.93
N ILE A 300 -15.07 -9.91 -0.49
CA ILE A 300 -15.79 -8.88 -1.26
C ILE A 300 -14.78 -8.04 -2.04
N ASP A 301 -13.86 -8.67 -2.78
CA ASP A 301 -12.90 -7.91 -3.59
C ASP A 301 -13.51 -7.65 -4.99
N PRO A 302 -13.69 -6.38 -5.42
CA PRO A 302 -14.29 -6.05 -6.72
C PRO A 302 -13.59 -6.72 -7.90
N ALA A 303 -12.27 -6.86 -7.82
CA ALA A 303 -11.46 -7.49 -8.85
C ALA A 303 -11.76 -9.00 -9.04
N PHE A 304 -12.29 -9.66 -8.00
CA PHE A 304 -12.72 -11.06 -8.07
C PHE A 304 -14.21 -11.19 -8.40
N GLN A 305 -15.03 -10.22 -7.99
CA GLN A 305 -16.46 -10.20 -8.34
C GLN A 305 -16.72 -9.81 -9.80
N SER A 306 -15.83 -9.06 -10.45
CA SER A 306 -15.99 -8.63 -11.85
C SER A 306 -15.80 -9.76 -12.87
N GLY A 307 -15.31 -10.94 -12.47
CA GLY A 307 -15.23 -12.11 -13.34
C GLY A 307 -14.30 -11.96 -14.55
N GLU A 308 -13.45 -10.93 -14.60
CA GLU A 308 -12.56 -10.69 -15.74
C GLU A 308 -11.43 -11.73 -15.90
N GLY A 309 -11.30 -12.67 -14.95
CA GLY A 309 -10.41 -13.83 -15.07
C GLY A 309 -11.06 -15.13 -15.60
N GLY A 310 -12.38 -15.16 -15.87
CA GLY A 310 -13.09 -16.38 -16.22
C GLY A 310 -14.03 -16.19 -17.40
N ALA A 311 -13.71 -16.81 -18.54
CA ALA A 311 -14.58 -16.87 -19.72
C ALA A 311 -15.94 -17.50 -19.38
N SER A 312 -16.93 -16.67 -19.04
CA SER A 312 -18.32 -17.05 -18.81
C SER A 312 -19.21 -16.40 -19.85
N THR A 313 -19.78 -17.23 -20.72
CA THR A 313 -20.83 -16.86 -21.68
C THR A 313 -22.18 -16.92 -20.97
N GLY A 314 -22.76 -15.77 -20.63
CA GLY A 314 -24.06 -15.71 -19.95
C GLY A 314 -24.80 -14.40 -20.24
N GLU A 315 -26.04 -14.53 -20.69
CA GLU A 315 -26.87 -13.52 -21.34
C GLU A 315 -27.30 -12.35 -20.44
N GLY A 316 -27.40 -11.17 -21.06
CA GLY A 316 -27.69 -9.90 -20.41
C GLY A 316 -29.10 -9.78 -19.83
N GLY A 317 -29.16 -9.33 -18.57
CA GLY A 317 -30.35 -8.75 -17.95
C GLY A 317 -30.08 -7.28 -17.63
N THR A 318 -30.90 -6.38 -18.16
CA THR A 318 -30.85 -4.94 -17.86
C THR A 318 -31.25 -4.67 -16.40
N PRO A 319 -30.50 -3.86 -15.65
CA PRO A 319 -30.90 -3.46 -14.30
C PRO A 319 -32.08 -2.48 -14.33
N PRO A 320 -32.99 -2.53 -13.34
CA PRO A 320 -34.14 -1.62 -13.28
C PRO A 320 -33.71 -0.19 -12.92
N PRO A 321 -34.49 0.83 -13.32
CA PRO A 321 -34.15 2.23 -13.08
C PRO A 321 -34.25 2.61 -11.60
N SER A 322 -33.18 3.21 -11.07
CA SER A 322 -33.15 3.83 -9.75
C SER A 322 -33.91 5.16 -9.76
N GLY A 323 -35.10 5.17 -9.17
CA GLY A 323 -35.88 6.38 -8.94
C GLY A 323 -35.35 7.17 -7.75
N GLY A 324 -34.63 8.28 -8.01
CA GLY A 324 -34.19 9.23 -6.99
C GLY A 324 -35.29 10.21 -6.59
N GLY A 325 -35.69 10.19 -5.32
CA GLY A 325 -36.43 11.27 -4.66
C GLY A 325 -35.53 11.97 -3.62
N PRO A 326 -35.68 13.28 -3.39
CA PRO A 326 -34.87 14.02 -2.42
C PRO A 326 -35.33 13.68 -1.00
N GLY A 327 -34.60 12.80 -0.33
CA GLY A 327 -34.81 12.42 1.08
C GLY A 327 -33.92 13.20 2.04
N GLU A 328 -34.46 13.46 3.23
CA GLU A 328 -33.91 14.21 4.37
C GLU A 328 -32.48 13.79 4.79
N PRO A 329 -31.74 14.66 5.52
CA PRO A 329 -30.50 14.30 6.22
C PRO A 329 -30.83 13.38 7.42
N GLY A 330 -31.25 12.14 7.13
CA GLY A 330 -31.35 11.06 8.10
C GLY A 330 -29.98 10.47 8.33
N GLY A 331 -29.58 10.31 9.61
CA GLY A 331 -28.36 9.61 10.00
C GLY A 331 -28.30 8.26 9.27
N GLY A 332 -27.37 8.16 8.33
CA GLY A 332 -27.17 6.97 7.50
C GLY A 332 -26.68 5.84 8.38
N ALA A 333 -27.60 5.02 8.90
CA ALA A 333 -27.26 3.66 9.28
C ALA A 333 -26.75 2.98 8.01
N GLY A 334 -25.45 2.67 7.99
CA GLY A 334 -24.72 2.17 6.83
C GLY A 334 -25.38 0.98 6.15
N ALA A 335 -25.14 0.87 4.85
CA ALA A 335 -25.64 -0.19 3.97
C ALA A 335 -25.05 -1.59 4.30
N SER A 336 -24.28 -1.74 5.38
CA SER A 336 -23.59 -2.97 5.79
C SER A 336 -24.49 -4.04 6.41
N ARG A 337 -25.72 -3.72 6.85
CA ARG A 337 -26.64 -4.66 7.55
C ARG A 337 -27.12 -5.88 6.75
N GLN A 338 -26.66 -6.08 5.53
CA GLN A 338 -26.94 -7.28 4.73
C GLN A 338 -25.75 -8.24 4.67
N TRP A 339 -24.85 -8.19 5.65
CA TRP A 339 -23.89 -9.27 5.86
C TRP A 339 -24.63 -10.49 6.46
N GLY A 340 -24.76 -11.54 5.66
CA GLY A 340 -25.41 -12.80 6.03
C GLY A 340 -24.44 -13.95 6.31
N GLY A 341 -23.15 -13.66 6.41
CA GLY A 341 -22.10 -14.63 6.74
C GLY A 341 -21.81 -14.64 8.25
N GLU A 342 -21.52 -15.82 8.80
CA GLU A 342 -20.92 -15.94 10.13
C GLU A 342 -19.49 -15.34 10.07
N ALA A 343 -19.10 -14.59 11.11
CA ALA A 343 -17.73 -14.09 11.21
C ALA A 343 -16.74 -15.28 11.22
N PHE A 344 -15.53 -15.11 10.65
CA PHE A 344 -14.56 -16.21 10.55
C PHE A 344 -14.21 -16.87 11.90
N THR A 345 -14.35 -16.14 13.01
CA THR A 345 -14.21 -16.65 14.39
C THR A 345 -15.18 -17.80 14.74
N GLU A 346 -16.25 -17.98 13.97
CA GLU A 346 -17.26 -19.02 14.20
C GLU A 346 -16.98 -20.33 13.44
N VAL A 347 -16.06 -20.32 12.46
CA VAL A 347 -15.64 -21.54 11.75
C VAL A 347 -14.75 -22.39 12.67
N GLU A 348 -15.27 -23.53 13.13
CA GLU A 348 -14.58 -24.42 14.10
C GLU A 348 -13.17 -24.83 13.65
N GLN A 349 -12.95 -24.95 12.33
CA GLN A 349 -11.65 -25.27 11.71
C GLN A 349 -10.60 -24.16 11.90
N LEU A 350 -11.02 -22.90 12.07
CA LEU A 350 -10.14 -21.77 12.33
C LEU A 350 -9.79 -21.61 13.80
N LYS A 351 -10.61 -22.13 14.74
CA LYS A 351 -10.27 -22.10 16.17
C LYS A 351 -9.04 -22.95 16.48
N ASP A 352 -8.92 -24.11 15.82
CA ASP A 352 -7.73 -24.95 15.90
C ASP A 352 -6.51 -24.28 15.28
N LEU A 353 -6.71 -23.47 14.23
CA LEU A 353 -5.65 -22.68 13.62
C LEU A 353 -5.20 -21.55 14.55
N ASP A 354 -6.13 -20.79 15.14
CA ASP A 354 -5.83 -19.74 16.11
C ASP A 354 -5.06 -20.28 17.31
N GLU A 355 -5.42 -21.45 17.86
CA GLU A 355 -4.69 -22.04 18.99
C GLU A 355 -3.25 -22.47 18.60
N LYS A 356 -3.05 -22.90 17.35
CA LYS A 356 -1.73 -23.28 16.83
C LYS A 356 -0.89 -22.06 16.45
N LEU A 357 -1.48 -21.08 15.78
CA LEU A 357 -0.87 -19.80 15.49
C LEU A 357 -0.53 -19.07 16.79
N ALA A 358 -1.36 -19.13 17.83
CA ALA A 358 -1.05 -18.57 19.15
C ALA A 358 0.11 -19.30 19.86
N LYS A 359 0.45 -20.55 19.49
CA LYS A 359 1.65 -21.24 19.98
C LYS A 359 2.92 -20.79 19.26
N ILE A 360 2.80 -20.49 17.96
CA ILE A 360 3.91 -20.01 17.11
C ILE A 360 4.15 -18.51 17.34
N PHE A 361 3.07 -17.76 17.48
CA PHE A 361 3.00 -16.34 17.78
C PHE A 361 2.31 -16.18 19.13
N PRO A 362 2.99 -16.47 20.25
CA PRO A 362 2.44 -16.11 21.54
C PRO A 362 2.12 -14.61 21.48
N ALA A 363 0.85 -14.27 21.71
CA ALA A 363 0.41 -12.88 21.74
C ALA A 363 1.46 -12.12 22.53
N GLN A 364 2.13 -11.14 21.90
CA GLN A 364 3.10 -10.29 22.57
C GLN A 364 2.40 -9.86 23.84
N GLY A 365 2.87 -10.39 24.97
CA GLY A 365 2.14 -10.28 26.22
C GLY A 365 2.07 -8.81 26.48
N GLY A 366 0.93 -8.19 26.13
CA GLY A 366 0.71 -6.79 26.38
C GLY A 366 1.01 -6.67 27.86
N GLN A 367 2.04 -5.91 28.20
CA GLN A 367 2.15 -5.37 29.54
C GLN A 367 0.96 -4.43 29.68
N GLY A 368 -0.24 -5.01 29.79
CA GLY A 368 -1.39 -4.38 30.34
C GLY A 368 -0.94 -4.04 31.74
N GLY A 369 -0.45 -2.81 31.89
CA GLY A 369 -0.13 -2.24 33.18
C GLY A 369 -1.33 -2.54 34.05
N GLN A 370 -1.13 -3.39 35.06
CA GLN A 370 -2.07 -3.50 36.16
C GLN A 370 -2.16 -2.09 36.71
N GLY A 371 -3.16 -1.34 36.24
CA GLY A 371 -3.54 -0.06 36.78
C GLY A 371 -3.80 -0.33 38.24
N GLY A 372 -2.81 0.04 39.07
CA GLY A 372 -2.90 -0.11 40.51
C GLY A 372 -4.21 0.50 40.94
N GLN A 373 -5.09 -0.33 41.52
CA GLN A 373 -6.22 0.14 42.28
C GLN A 373 -5.66 1.06 43.38
N GLY A 374 -5.62 2.35 43.10
CA GLY A 374 -5.40 3.40 44.07
C GLY A 374 -6.53 3.30 45.09
N GLY A 375 -6.22 2.72 46.24
CA GLY A 375 -7.15 2.59 47.35
C GLY A 375 -7.68 3.96 47.76
N GLN A 376 -8.98 4.19 47.58
CA GLN A 376 -9.73 5.17 48.34
C GLN A 376 -9.82 4.69 49.80
N GLY A 377 -8.79 5.03 50.59
CA GLY A 377 -8.86 4.98 52.04
C GLY A 377 -9.63 6.18 52.58
N GLY A 378 -10.95 6.12 52.52
CA GLY A 378 -11.83 6.96 53.32
C GLY A 378 -12.05 6.31 54.70
N GLN A 379 -11.50 6.91 55.75
CA GLN A 379 -11.99 6.73 57.11
C GLN A 379 -12.27 8.10 57.72
N GLY A 380 -13.55 8.40 57.87
CA GLY A 380 -14.02 9.34 58.89
C GLY A 380 -14.13 8.61 60.24
N GLY A 381 -13.99 9.35 61.32
CA GLY A 381 -14.31 8.85 62.66
C GLY A 381 -13.73 9.65 63.82
N GLN A 382 -14.53 10.62 64.27
CA GLN A 382 -14.67 11.17 65.64
C GLN A 382 -13.55 12.01 66.27
#